data_AF-A0A8E2ETT4-F1
#
_entry.id   AF-A0A8E2ETT4-F1
#
_cell.length_a   1.000
_cell.length_b   1.000
_cell.length_c   1.000
_cell.angle_alpha   90.00
_cell.angle_beta   90.00
_cell.angle_gamma   90.00
#
_symmetry.space_group_name_H-M   'P 1'
#
loop_
_entity.id
_entity.type
_entity.pdbx_description
1 polymer ?
#
loop_
_entity_poly.entity_id
_entity_poly.type
_entity_poly.pdbx_seq_one_letter_code
_entity_poly.pdbx_strand_id
1 'polypeptide(L)'
;MMPELGGVLDRLGLRQYLEVLKENGFNTWEAVLDITEDDFQQLGFKLGHRRALQREIATFRGIPSSYALESEYGGSQSSPPISPLDKLFTQAPQPQRIEGKRRYRRHPRPDSNAPKKPKTAYVNFADYLRTDPAVSALSFVDIAREVGK
;
A
#
# COMPACT_ATOMS: atom_id res chain seq x y z
N MET A 1 25.43 12.24 -18.40
CA MET A 1 26.57 11.36 -18.09
C MET A 1 25.99 10.02 -17.67
N MET A 2 26.43 8.91 -18.27
CA MET A 2 25.96 7.59 -17.86
C MET A 2 26.53 7.25 -16.49
N PRO A 3 25.71 6.78 -15.53
CA PRO A 3 26.22 6.39 -14.22
C PRO A 3 27.04 5.11 -14.35
N GLU A 4 28.03 4.96 -13.49
CA GLU A 4 28.79 3.71 -13.39
C GLU A 4 27.90 2.62 -12.76
N LEU A 5 27.84 1.45 -13.37
CA LEU A 5 27.03 0.32 -12.88
C LEU A 5 27.33 0.00 -11.41
N GLY A 6 28.61 0.02 -11.02
CA GLY A 6 29.01 -0.25 -9.64
C GLY A 6 28.45 0.76 -8.64
N GLY A 7 28.52 2.05 -8.96
CA GLY A 7 27.97 3.10 -8.12
C GLY A 7 26.44 3.02 -7.97
N VAL A 8 25.73 2.62 -9.04
CA VAL A 8 24.27 2.41 -8.96
C VAL A 8 23.93 1.24 -8.05
N LEU A 9 24.62 0.10 -8.22
CA LEU A 9 24.40 -1.09 -7.38
C LEU A 9 24.77 -0.83 -5.92
N ASP A 10 25.84 -0.09 -5.63
CA ASP A 10 26.21 0.29 -4.25
C ASP A 10 25.11 1.12 -3.59
N ARG A 11 24.58 2.14 -4.28
CA ARG A 11 23.51 3.00 -3.76
C ARG A 11 22.24 2.22 -3.45
N LEU A 12 21.95 1.17 -4.22
CA LEU A 12 20.80 0.28 -4.00
C LEU A 12 21.08 -0.84 -2.99
N GLY A 13 22.30 -0.98 -2.48
CA GLY A 13 22.70 -2.09 -1.61
C GLY A 13 22.77 -3.45 -2.35
N LEU A 14 22.99 -3.42 -3.67
CA LEU A 14 23.00 -4.58 -4.57
C LEU A 14 24.41 -4.92 -5.10
N ARG A 15 25.47 -4.35 -4.52
CA ARG A 15 26.87 -4.57 -4.94
C ARG A 15 27.27 -6.03 -5.11
N GLN A 16 26.71 -6.92 -4.30
CA GLN A 16 26.94 -8.36 -4.37
C GLN A 16 26.61 -8.99 -5.73
N TYR A 17 25.76 -8.36 -6.53
CA TYR A 17 25.40 -8.84 -7.86
C TYR A 17 26.29 -8.30 -8.99
N LEU A 18 27.25 -7.43 -8.67
CA LEU A 18 28.08 -6.78 -9.68
C LEU A 18 28.92 -7.78 -10.48
N GLU A 19 29.56 -8.73 -9.81
CA GLU A 19 30.37 -9.74 -10.49
C GLU A 19 29.49 -10.69 -11.32
N VAL A 20 28.34 -11.12 -10.77
CA VAL A 20 27.37 -11.95 -11.50
C VAL A 20 26.88 -11.27 -12.78
N LEU A 21 26.60 -9.97 -12.73
CA LEU A 21 26.22 -9.20 -13.91
C LEU A 21 27.35 -9.15 -14.95
N LYS A 22 28.59 -8.85 -14.53
CA LYS A 22 29.75 -8.78 -15.43
C LYS A 22 30.06 -10.12 -16.08
N GLU A 23 30.06 -11.20 -15.31
CA GLU A 23 30.30 -12.57 -15.80
C GLU A 23 29.27 -12.99 -16.87
N ASN A 24 28.06 -12.44 -16.80
CA ASN A 24 26.98 -12.68 -17.76
C ASN A 24 26.89 -11.60 -18.85
N GLY A 25 27.92 -10.75 -19.00
CA GLY A 25 28.03 -9.76 -20.09
C GLY A 25 27.42 -8.38 -19.81
N PHE A 26 26.79 -8.18 -18.65
CA PHE A 26 26.24 -6.89 -18.22
C PHE A 26 27.32 -6.03 -17.56
N ASN A 27 28.28 -5.57 -18.36
CA ASN A 27 29.45 -4.83 -17.87
C ASN A 27 29.19 -3.35 -17.61
N THR A 28 28.16 -2.77 -18.24
CA THR A 28 27.86 -1.34 -18.19
C THR A 28 26.41 -1.09 -17.78
N TRP A 29 26.13 0.13 -17.30
CA TRP A 29 24.75 0.53 -16.98
C TRP A 29 23.83 0.45 -18.21
N GLU A 30 24.34 0.78 -19.39
CA GLU A 30 23.59 0.70 -20.65
C GLU A 30 23.11 -0.73 -20.94
N ALA A 31 23.99 -1.74 -20.79
CA ALA A 31 23.59 -3.14 -20.97
C ALA A 31 22.51 -3.56 -19.97
N VAL A 32 22.55 -3.03 -18.75
CA VAL A 32 21.56 -3.31 -17.69
C VAL A 32 20.23 -2.60 -17.93
N LEU A 33 20.16 -1.55 -18.76
CA LEU A 33 18.86 -0.94 -19.09
C LEU A 33 17.96 -1.92 -19.86
N ASP A 34 18.54 -2.82 -20.65
CA ASP A 34 17.81 -3.72 -21.55
C ASP A 34 17.67 -5.15 -20.98
N ILE A 35 18.12 -5.38 -19.75
CA ILE A 35 17.96 -6.66 -19.06
C ILE A 35 16.47 -6.97 -18.81
N THR A 36 16.07 -8.22 -19.04
CA THR A 36 14.68 -8.66 -18.86
C THR A 36 14.42 -9.20 -17.46
N GLU A 37 13.14 -9.38 -17.09
CA GLU A 37 12.77 -10.03 -15.82
C GLU A 37 13.26 -11.49 -15.77
N ASP A 38 13.27 -12.20 -16.90
CA ASP A 38 13.73 -13.58 -16.98
C ASP A 38 15.25 -13.67 -16.75
N ASP A 39 16.03 -12.76 -17.35
CA ASP A 39 17.47 -12.67 -17.10
C ASP A 39 17.75 -12.48 -15.60
N PHE A 40 17.05 -11.58 -14.93
CA PHE A 40 17.22 -11.42 -13.47
C PHE A 40 16.86 -12.69 -12.67
N GLN A 41 15.89 -13.48 -13.13
CA GLN A 41 15.56 -14.75 -12.49
C GLN A 41 16.65 -15.79 -12.71
N GLN A 42 17.19 -15.89 -13.93
CA GLN A 42 18.31 -16.77 -14.26
C GLN A 42 19.59 -16.41 -13.50
N LEU A 43 19.86 -15.10 -13.31
CA LEU A 43 20.97 -14.59 -12.52
C LEU A 43 20.75 -14.72 -11.00
N GLY A 44 19.62 -15.26 -10.55
CA GLY A 44 19.35 -15.55 -9.14
C GLY A 44 19.02 -14.30 -8.28
N PHE A 45 18.55 -13.21 -8.89
CA PHE A 45 18.14 -12.04 -8.12
C PHE A 45 16.85 -12.34 -7.34
N LYS A 46 16.81 -11.96 -6.07
CA LYS A 46 15.58 -12.00 -5.25
C LYS A 46 14.57 -11.00 -5.79
N LEU A 47 13.27 -11.32 -5.71
CA LEU A 47 12.18 -10.47 -6.24
C LEU A 47 12.25 -9.00 -5.77
N GLY A 48 12.57 -8.75 -4.50
CA GLY A 48 12.72 -7.39 -3.99
C GLY A 48 13.88 -6.62 -4.63
N HIS A 49 14.99 -7.30 -4.90
CA HIS A 49 16.17 -6.72 -5.55
C HIS A 49 15.89 -6.40 -7.01
N ARG A 50 15.18 -7.31 -7.72
CA ARG A 50 14.72 -7.08 -9.09
C ARG A 50 13.87 -5.82 -9.18
N ARG A 51 12.86 -5.70 -8.31
CA ARG A 51 11.98 -4.53 -8.25
C ARG A 51 12.73 -3.22 -7.92
N ALA A 52 13.73 -3.27 -7.05
CA ALA A 52 14.53 -2.10 -6.71
C ALA A 52 15.35 -1.62 -7.93
N LEU A 53 16.01 -2.54 -8.63
CA LEU A 53 16.82 -2.22 -9.80
C LEU A 53 15.94 -1.80 -11.00
N GLN A 54 14.83 -2.49 -11.25
CA GLN A 54 13.84 -2.09 -12.24
C GLN A 54 13.26 -0.70 -11.97
N ARG A 55 13.01 -0.36 -10.70
CA ARG A 55 12.57 0.99 -10.31
C ARG A 55 13.63 2.04 -10.61
N GLU A 56 14.91 1.73 -10.37
CA GLU A 56 16.01 2.62 -10.70
C GLU A 56 16.14 2.81 -12.23
N ILE A 57 16.05 1.73 -13.01
CA ILE A 57 16.04 1.76 -14.48
C ILE A 57 14.87 2.63 -14.99
N ALA A 58 13.67 2.45 -14.44
CA ALA A 58 12.50 3.26 -14.80
C ALA A 58 12.70 4.75 -14.46
N THR A 59 13.27 5.03 -13.29
CA THR A 59 13.59 6.41 -12.86
C THR A 59 14.61 7.04 -13.79
N PHE A 60 15.64 6.28 -14.20
CA PHE A 60 16.64 6.71 -15.17
C PHE A 60 16.03 7.01 -16.54
N ARG A 61 15.00 6.25 -16.96
CA ARG A 61 14.19 6.48 -18.17
C ARG A 61 13.18 7.63 -18.03
N GLY A 62 13.14 8.33 -16.90
CA GLY A 62 12.26 9.46 -16.65
C GLY A 62 10.87 9.10 -16.12
N ILE A 63 10.63 7.84 -15.77
CA ILE A 63 9.37 7.40 -15.15
C ILE A 63 9.45 7.67 -13.64
N PRO A 64 8.62 8.56 -13.08
CA PRO A 64 8.71 8.90 -11.67
C PRO A 64 8.30 7.72 -10.77
N SER A 65 8.87 7.66 -9.56
CA SER A 65 8.55 6.61 -8.58
C SER A 65 7.08 6.57 -8.16
N SER A 66 6.33 7.64 -8.38
CA SER A 66 4.88 7.73 -8.12
C SER A 66 4.05 6.92 -9.14
N TYR A 67 4.62 6.57 -10.29
CA TYR A 67 3.92 5.77 -11.30
C TYR A 67 4.02 4.28 -10.95
N ALA A 68 2.88 3.59 -10.96
CA ALA A 68 2.84 2.15 -10.81
C ALA A 68 3.44 1.50 -12.07
N LEU A 69 4.44 0.64 -11.90
CA LEU A 69 4.91 -0.19 -13.00
C LEU A 69 3.92 -1.35 -13.11
N GLU A 70 3.14 -1.38 -14.19
CA GLU A 70 2.28 -2.52 -14.49
C GLU A 70 3.17 -3.74 -14.67
N SER A 71 2.87 -4.79 -13.90
CA SER A 71 3.62 -6.02 -13.95
C SER A 71 2.89 -6.93 -14.94
N GLU A 72 3.46 -7.13 -16.13
CA GLU A 72 2.82 -7.86 -17.24
C GLU A 72 2.57 -9.36 -16.97
N TYR A 73 2.91 -9.87 -15.78
CA TYR A 73 2.54 -11.20 -15.32
C TYR A 73 1.11 -11.22 -14.75
N GLY A 74 0.13 -11.02 -15.63
CA GLY A 74 -1.30 -11.23 -15.37
C GLY A 74 -1.96 -11.75 -16.64
N GLY A 75 -2.20 -13.05 -16.70
CA GLY A 75 -2.61 -13.77 -17.91
C GLY A 75 -3.88 -13.26 -18.60
N SER A 76 -3.92 -13.50 -19.92
CA SER A 76 -5.05 -13.29 -20.81
C SER A 76 -6.37 -13.81 -20.24
N GLN A 77 -7.32 -12.91 -19.96
CA GLN A 77 -8.74 -13.12 -20.28
C GLN A 77 -9.33 -11.81 -20.81
N SER A 78 -9.54 -11.81 -22.13
CA SER A 78 -10.48 -11.01 -22.93
C SER A 78 -11.24 -9.87 -22.23
N SER A 79 -10.94 -8.63 -22.61
CA SER A 79 -11.93 -7.54 -22.63
C SER A 79 -12.14 -7.08 -24.08
N PRO A 80 -13.39 -6.90 -24.54
CA PRO A 80 -13.68 -6.52 -25.92
C PRO A 80 -13.34 -5.04 -26.16
N PRO A 81 -13.16 -4.60 -27.42
CA PRO A 81 -12.87 -3.20 -27.72
C PRO A 81 -14.10 -2.36 -27.40
N ILE A 82 -14.01 -1.54 -26.34
CA ILE A 82 -15.07 -0.62 -25.95
C ILE A 82 -15.10 0.53 -26.96
N SER A 83 -16.22 0.63 -27.68
CA SER A 83 -16.53 1.72 -28.62
C SER A 83 -16.51 3.08 -27.91
N PRO A 84 -16.13 4.19 -28.58
CA PRO A 84 -15.97 5.51 -27.94
C PRO A 84 -17.24 6.17 -27.37
N LEU A 85 -18.40 5.52 -27.43
CA LEU A 85 -19.72 6.14 -27.20
C LEU A 85 -20.28 5.99 -25.77
N ASP A 86 -19.70 5.16 -24.91
CA ASP A 86 -20.20 4.96 -23.53
C ASP A 86 -19.67 5.97 -22.50
N LYS A 87 -19.00 7.04 -22.94
CA LYS A 87 -18.35 8.03 -22.06
C LYS A 87 -19.31 9.01 -21.34
N LEU A 88 -20.64 8.87 -21.44
CA LEU A 88 -21.56 9.88 -20.90
C LEU A 88 -22.46 9.49 -19.71
N PHE A 89 -22.46 8.25 -19.23
CA PHE A 89 -23.23 7.90 -18.03
C PHE A 89 -22.36 7.23 -16.97
N THR A 90 -21.91 8.04 -16.01
CA THR A 90 -21.92 7.82 -14.54
C THR A 90 -20.70 8.50 -13.93
N GLN A 91 -20.87 9.78 -13.60
CA GLN A 91 -20.06 10.46 -12.60
C GLN A 91 -20.45 9.90 -11.22
N ALA A 92 -19.59 9.06 -10.66
CA ALA A 92 -19.39 8.97 -9.22
C ALA A 92 -17.90 8.67 -9.01
N PRO A 93 -17.16 9.50 -8.24
CA PRO A 93 -15.77 9.24 -7.96
C PRO A 93 -15.70 7.99 -7.09
N GLN A 94 -15.39 6.84 -7.69
CA GLN A 94 -14.93 5.69 -6.92
C GLN A 94 -13.62 6.13 -6.26
N PRO A 95 -13.53 6.18 -4.92
CA PRO A 95 -12.23 6.35 -4.28
C PRO A 95 -11.40 5.14 -4.71
N GLN A 96 -10.45 5.39 -5.60
CA GLN A 96 -9.40 4.45 -5.98
C GLN A 96 -8.85 3.91 -4.67
N ARG A 97 -9.13 2.63 -4.45
CA ARG A 97 -8.94 1.93 -3.19
C ARG A 97 -7.44 1.98 -2.88
N ILE A 98 -7.00 2.98 -2.11
CA ILE A 98 -5.73 2.92 -1.40
C ILE A 98 -5.79 1.56 -0.69
N GLU A 99 -4.91 0.64 -1.08
CA GLU A 99 -4.90 -0.72 -0.54
C GLU A 99 -4.89 -0.62 0.98
N GLY A 100 -6.07 -0.80 1.57
CA GLY A 100 -6.26 -0.67 3.00
C GLY A 100 -5.32 -1.62 3.70
N LYS A 101 -4.71 -1.16 4.80
CA LYS A 101 -3.88 -1.95 5.70
C LYS A 101 -4.38 -3.39 5.77
N ARG A 102 -3.49 -4.36 5.50
CA ARG A 102 -3.83 -5.79 5.46
C ARG A 102 -4.66 -6.16 6.69
N ARG A 103 -5.87 -6.66 6.47
CA ARG A 103 -6.77 -7.07 7.56
C ARG A 103 -6.18 -8.33 8.21
N TYR A 104 -5.91 -8.28 9.52
CA TYR A 104 -5.49 -9.47 10.25
C TYR A 104 -6.59 -10.54 10.15
N ARG A 105 -6.22 -11.73 9.67
CA ARG A 105 -7.17 -12.87 9.56
C ARG A 105 -7.61 -13.39 10.92
N ARG A 106 -6.82 -13.14 11.95
CA ARG A 106 -7.08 -13.52 13.34
C ARG A 106 -6.73 -12.36 14.24
N HIS A 107 -7.67 -11.96 15.10
CA HIS A 107 -7.40 -11.04 16.20
C HIS A 107 -7.02 -11.86 17.44
N PRO A 108 -5.99 -11.46 18.20
CA PRO A 108 -5.71 -12.05 19.51
C PRO A 108 -6.96 -12.02 20.39
N ARG A 109 -7.19 -13.08 21.16
CA ARG A 109 -8.27 -13.06 22.16
C ARG A 109 -7.94 -12.03 23.24
N PRO A 110 -8.94 -11.31 23.79
CA PRO A 110 -8.74 -10.45 24.94
C PRO A 110 -8.16 -11.25 26.11
N ASP A 111 -7.22 -10.66 26.84
CA ASP A 111 -6.66 -11.24 28.06
C ASP A 111 -7.72 -11.26 29.17
N SER A 112 -7.92 -12.42 29.79
CA SER A 112 -8.87 -12.60 30.90
C SER A 112 -8.45 -11.85 32.17
N ASN A 113 -7.16 -11.57 32.33
CA ASN A 113 -6.62 -10.84 33.47
C ASN A 113 -6.50 -9.33 33.20
N ALA A 114 -6.91 -8.84 32.01
CA ALA A 114 -6.80 -7.43 31.70
C ALA A 114 -7.72 -6.59 32.62
N PRO A 115 -7.21 -5.49 33.22
CA PRO A 115 -8.05 -4.61 34.02
C PRO A 115 -9.14 -4.01 33.14
N LYS A 116 -10.38 -4.02 33.64
CA LYS A 116 -11.49 -3.38 32.96
C LYS A 116 -11.27 -1.86 32.98
N LYS A 117 -11.35 -1.23 31.82
CA LYS A 117 -11.24 0.23 31.69
C LYS A 117 -12.34 0.88 32.55
N PRO A 118 -12.01 1.86 33.40
CA PRO A 118 -13.02 2.57 34.17
C PRO A 118 -13.95 3.35 33.25
N LYS A 119 -15.18 3.59 33.71
CA LYS A 119 -16.11 4.49 33.02
C LYS A 119 -15.49 5.89 32.92
N THR A 120 -15.69 6.55 31.80
CA THR A 120 -15.26 7.94 31.63
C THR A 120 -16.10 8.86 32.51
N ALA A 121 -15.58 10.04 32.83
CA ALA A 121 -16.31 11.04 33.62
C ALA A 121 -17.69 11.37 33.01
N TYR A 122 -17.75 11.47 31.68
CA TYR A 122 -19.00 11.67 30.94
C TYR A 122 -20.00 10.52 31.13
N VAL A 123 -19.54 9.26 31.08
CA VAL A 123 -20.42 8.10 31.29
C VAL A 123 -20.96 8.11 32.72
N ASN A 124 -20.13 8.43 33.72
CA ASN A 124 -20.58 8.56 35.10
C ASN A 124 -21.62 9.69 35.27
N PHE A 125 -21.39 10.84 34.65
CA PHE A 125 -22.32 11.97 34.69
C PHE A 125 -23.65 11.66 33.99
N ALA A 126 -23.60 11.01 32.82
CA ALA A 126 -24.79 10.61 32.10
C ALA A 126 -25.59 9.53 32.85
N ASP A 127 -24.91 8.59 33.51
CA ASP A 127 -25.56 7.61 34.39
C ASP A 127 -26.23 8.29 35.59
N TYR A 128 -25.58 9.30 36.18
CA TYR A 128 -26.15 10.11 37.25
C TYR A 128 -27.41 10.86 36.78
N LEU A 129 -27.37 11.52 35.61
CA LEU A 129 -28.53 12.23 35.08
C LEU A 129 -29.71 11.29 34.81
N ARG A 130 -29.47 10.06 34.39
CA ARG A 130 -30.52 9.04 34.20
C ARG A 130 -31.15 8.53 35.50
N THR A 131 -30.64 8.90 36.68
CA THR A 131 -31.34 8.60 37.94
C THR A 131 -32.61 9.42 38.11
N ASP A 132 -32.71 10.57 37.43
CA ASP A 132 -33.92 11.38 37.39
C ASP A 132 -34.97 10.71 36.47
N PRO A 133 -36.18 10.41 36.97
CA PRO A 133 -37.27 9.87 36.16
C PRO A 133 -37.61 10.74 34.94
N ALA A 134 -37.47 12.06 35.04
CA ALA A 134 -37.72 12.98 33.94
C ALA A 134 -36.70 12.81 32.80
N VAL A 135 -35.44 12.51 33.15
CA VAL A 135 -34.35 12.35 32.18
C VAL A 135 -34.29 10.93 31.62
N SER A 136 -34.61 9.91 32.43
CA SER A 136 -34.61 8.51 31.96
C SER A 136 -35.70 8.23 30.92
N ALA A 137 -36.80 9.00 30.93
CA ALA A 137 -37.86 8.93 29.93
C ALA A 137 -37.49 9.60 28.58
N LEU A 138 -36.42 10.40 28.54
CA LEU A 138 -35.97 11.09 27.33
C LEU A 138 -35.23 10.14 26.38
N SER A 139 -35.24 10.48 25.08
CA SER A 139 -34.49 9.72 24.08
C SER A 139 -32.98 9.90 24.26
N PHE A 140 -32.19 8.96 23.74
CA PHE A 140 -30.71 9.08 23.75
C PHE A 140 -30.22 10.41 23.15
N VAL A 141 -30.91 10.90 22.11
CA VAL A 141 -30.57 12.17 21.44
C VAL A 141 -30.86 13.36 22.34
N ASP A 142 -31.97 13.36 23.07
CA ASP A 142 -32.35 14.46 23.96
C ASP A 142 -31.49 14.49 25.21
N ILE A 143 -31.16 13.32 25.77
CA ILE A 143 -30.17 13.19 26.85
C ILE A 143 -28.81 13.73 26.39
N ALA A 144 -28.37 13.42 25.16
CA ALA A 144 -27.11 13.91 24.61
C ALA A 144 -27.09 15.44 24.43
N ARG A 145 -28.23 16.08 24.13
CA ARG A 145 -28.34 17.54 24.13
C ARG A 145 -28.27 18.12 25.52
N GLU A 146 -28.90 17.47 26.50
CA GLU A 146 -28.94 17.97 27.88
C GLU A 146 -27.56 17.92 28.56
N VAL A 147 -26.81 16.84 28.34
CA VAL A 147 -25.45 16.67 28.90
C VAL A 147 -24.36 17.50 28.21
N GLY A 148 -24.66 18.05 27.03
CA GLY A 148 -23.71 18.82 26.20
C GLY A 148 -23.93 20.34 26.24
N LYS A 149 -24.92 20.81 27.01
CA LYS A 149 -25.10 22.23 27.35
C LYS A 149 -24.05 22.67 28.37
#